data_AF-U2E9D4-F1
#
_entry.id   AF-U2E9D4-F1
#
_cell.length_a   1.000
_cell.length_b   1.000
_cell.length_c   1.000
_cell.angle_alpha   90.00
_cell.angle_beta   90.00
_cell.angle_gamma   90.00
#
_symmetry.space_group_name_H-M   'P 1'
#
loop_
_entity.id
_entity.type
_entity.pdbx_description
1 polymer ?
#
loop_
_entity_poly.entity_id
_entity_poly.type
_entity_poly.pdbx_seq_one_letter_code
_entity_poly.pdbx_strand_id
1 'polypeptide(L)'
;MNKNDEKSSESKYDELYDKYINEKEEDNEHNLKGVAKGYSVITSFFFTLIITMIVGVLLGNYLDQKLNTTPLFLLIFIFFSILASFRNLIKYSK
;
A
#
# COMPACT_ATOMS: atom_id res chain seq x y z
N MET A 1 -46.40 -37.60 6.08
CA MET A 1 -45.42 -36.54 6.40
C MET A 1 -46.16 -35.39 7.09
N ASN A 2 -45.69 -34.94 8.25
CA ASN A 2 -46.31 -33.87 9.04
C ASN A 2 -45.81 -32.50 8.55
N LYS A 3 -46.74 -31.58 8.28
CA LYS A 3 -46.50 -30.24 7.71
C LYS A 3 -45.62 -29.34 8.60
N ASN A 4 -45.54 -29.66 9.89
CA ASN A 4 -44.71 -28.93 10.86
C ASN A 4 -43.22 -29.26 10.75
N ASP A 5 -42.87 -30.44 10.24
CA ASP A 5 -41.47 -30.88 10.10
C ASP A 5 -40.80 -30.22 8.89
N GLU A 6 -41.57 -29.97 7.82
CA GLU A 6 -41.13 -29.32 6.59
C GLU A 6 -40.83 -27.82 6.82
N LYS A 7 -41.72 -27.12 7.54
CA LYS A 7 -41.54 -25.70 7.89
C LYS A 7 -40.37 -25.45 8.85
N SER A 8 -40.11 -26.40 9.76
CA SER A 8 -38.94 -26.40 10.65
C SER A 8 -37.63 -26.61 9.87
N SER A 9 -37.70 -27.41 8.80
CA SER A 9 -36.56 -27.68 7.93
C SER A 9 -36.20 -26.44 7.09
N GLU A 10 -37.18 -25.81 6.42
CA GLU A 10 -36.97 -24.56 5.65
C GLU A 10 -36.34 -23.45 6.49
N SER A 11 -36.88 -23.17 7.68
CA SER A 11 -36.33 -22.17 8.60
C SER A 11 -34.85 -22.40 8.91
N LYS A 12 -34.44 -23.66 9.03
CA LYS A 12 -33.06 -24.02 9.34
C LYS A 12 -32.14 -23.88 8.12
N TYR A 13 -32.67 -24.09 6.91
CA TYR A 13 -31.93 -23.86 5.68
C TYR A 13 -31.69 -22.37 5.44
N ASP A 14 -32.70 -21.53 5.69
CA ASP A 14 -32.58 -20.07 5.53
C ASP A 14 -31.52 -19.50 6.47
N GLU A 15 -31.50 -19.92 7.74
CA GLU A 15 -30.47 -19.52 8.71
C GLU A 15 -29.05 -19.95 8.31
N LEU A 16 -28.89 -21.16 7.75
CA LEU A 16 -27.61 -21.66 7.26
C LEU A 16 -27.16 -20.92 5.99
N TYR A 17 -28.10 -20.55 5.14
CA TYR A 17 -27.85 -19.80 3.92
C TYR A 17 -27.37 -18.39 4.24
N ASP A 18 -28.08 -17.68 5.13
CA ASP A 18 -27.68 -16.35 5.58
C ASP A 18 -26.30 -16.36 6.25
N LYS A 19 -26.02 -17.38 7.08
CA LYS A 19 -24.70 -17.53 7.70
C LYS A 19 -23.58 -17.72 6.66
N TYR A 20 -23.81 -18.56 5.63
CA TYR A 20 -22.83 -18.80 4.57
C TYR A 20 -22.55 -17.54 3.75
N ILE A 21 -23.58 -16.76 3.41
CA ILE A 21 -23.42 -15.52 2.64
C ILE A 21 -22.66 -14.47 3.47
N ASN A 22 -23.02 -14.28 4.73
CA ASN A 22 -22.33 -13.32 5.60
C ASN A 22 -20.85 -13.70 5.83
N GLU A 23 -20.56 -14.98 6.08
CA GLU A 23 -19.18 -15.46 6.25
C GLU A 23 -18.35 -15.27 4.96
N LYS A 24 -18.98 -15.43 3.79
CA LYS A 24 -18.35 -15.19 2.50
C LYS A 24 -18.15 -13.70 2.19
N GLU A 25 -19.09 -12.83 2.53
CA GLU A 25 -18.94 -11.38 2.38
C GLU A 25 -17.84 -10.83 3.29
N GLU A 26 -17.77 -11.26 4.55
CA GLU A 26 -16.70 -10.87 5.48
C GLU A 26 -15.32 -11.32 5.00
N ASP A 27 -15.19 -12.55 4.48
CA ASP A 27 -13.92 -13.04 3.93
C ASP A 27 -13.48 -12.24 2.70
N ASN A 28 -14.40 -11.94 1.78
CA ASN A 28 -14.09 -11.13 0.60
C ASN A 28 -13.70 -9.70 0.98
N GLU A 29 -14.41 -9.07 1.91
CA GLU A 29 -14.11 -7.71 2.37
C GLU A 29 -12.75 -7.64 3.09
N HIS A 30 -12.44 -8.62 3.94
CA HIS A 30 -11.16 -8.69 4.65
C HIS A 30 -9.98 -8.90 3.68
N ASN A 31 -10.14 -9.81 2.70
CA ASN A 31 -9.14 -10.02 1.65
C ASN A 31 -8.97 -8.78 0.76
N LEU A 32 -10.08 -8.12 0.37
CA LEU A 32 -10.02 -6.91 -0.45
C LEU A 32 -9.34 -5.75 0.29
N LYS A 33 -9.66 -5.56 1.57
CA LYS A 33 -9.02 -4.55 2.44
C LYS A 33 -7.53 -4.85 2.63
N GLY A 34 -7.15 -6.11 2.83
CA GLY A 34 -5.75 -6.53 2.94
C GLY A 34 -4.96 -6.24 1.67
N VAL A 35 -5.52 -6.59 0.51
CA VAL A 35 -4.93 -6.34 -0.81
C VAL A 35 -4.83 -4.84 -1.09
N ALA A 36 -5.91 -4.08 -0.91
CA ALA A 36 -5.93 -2.63 -1.13
C ALA A 36 -4.94 -1.90 -0.22
N LYS A 37 -4.81 -2.33 1.05
CA LYS A 37 -3.83 -1.78 1.99
C LYS A 37 -2.39 -2.09 1.56
N GLY A 38 -2.12 -3.30 1.09
CA GLY A 38 -0.82 -3.69 0.54
C GLY A 38 -0.43 -2.85 -0.68
N TYR A 39 -1.34 -2.68 -1.63
CA TYR A 39 -1.14 -1.83 -2.81
C TYR A 39 -0.89 -0.37 -2.40
N SER A 40 -1.70 0.20 -1.51
CA SER A 40 -1.55 1.60 -1.09
C SER A 40 -0.17 1.88 -0.49
N VAL A 41 0.39 0.95 0.28
CA VAL A 41 1.72 1.10 0.89
C VAL A 41 2.82 1.05 -0.18
N ILE A 42 2.77 0.07 -1.07
CA ILE A 42 3.77 -0.12 -2.14
C ILE A 42 3.76 1.08 -3.11
N THR A 43 2.59 1.50 -3.56
CA THR A 43 2.46 2.63 -4.49
C THR A 43 2.96 3.93 -3.86
N SER A 44 2.63 4.19 -2.59
CA SER A 44 3.11 5.38 -1.86
C SER A 44 4.64 5.40 -1.71
N PHE A 45 5.25 4.23 -1.49
CA PHE A 45 6.70 4.09 -1.42
C PHE A 45 7.36 4.47 -2.76
N PHE A 46 6.88 3.90 -3.87
CA PHE A 46 7.42 4.20 -5.20
C PHE A 46 7.21 5.66 -5.59
N PHE A 47 6.04 6.23 -5.32
CA PHE A 47 5.80 7.67 -5.54
C PHE A 47 6.80 8.53 -4.79
N THR A 48 7.00 8.26 -3.49
CA THR A 48 7.95 9.00 -2.66
C THR A 48 9.38 8.88 -3.23
N LEU A 49 9.79 7.68 -3.64
CA LEU A 49 11.12 7.41 -4.18
C LEU A 49 11.36 8.19 -5.50
N ILE A 50 10.40 8.13 -6.43
CA ILE A 50 10.46 8.84 -7.72
C ILE A 50 10.47 10.36 -7.50
N ILE A 51 9.59 10.89 -6.64
CA ILE A 51 9.54 12.32 -6.33
C ILE A 51 10.88 12.79 -5.75
N THR A 52 11.42 12.05 -4.78
CA THR A 52 12.68 12.41 -4.12
C THR A 52 13.85 12.37 -5.11
N MET A 53 13.87 11.38 -6.00
CA MET A 53 14.85 11.26 -7.08
C MET A 53 14.77 12.45 -8.06
N ILE A 54 13.57 12.81 -8.53
CA ILE A 54 13.36 13.94 -9.44
C ILE A 54 13.82 15.25 -8.77
N VAL A 55 13.43 15.48 -7.52
CA VAL A 55 13.81 16.67 -6.75
C VAL A 55 15.33 16.74 -6.57
N GLY A 56 15.99 15.62 -6.25
CA GLY A 56 17.44 15.58 -6.09
C GLY A 56 18.21 15.86 -7.39
N VAL A 57 17.74 15.30 -8.52
CA VAL A 57 18.35 15.54 -9.84
C VAL A 57 18.14 16.99 -10.29
N LEU A 58 16.93 17.53 -10.12
CA LEU A 58 16.63 18.93 -10.48
C LEU A 58 17.43 19.92 -9.64
N LEU A 59 17.46 19.75 -8.31
CA LEU A 59 18.26 20.59 -7.42
C LEU A 59 19.75 20.45 -7.70
N GLY A 60 20.25 19.24 -7.93
CA GLY A 60 21.65 18.98 -8.26
C GLY A 60 22.06 19.69 -9.56
N ASN A 61 21.27 19.52 -10.62
CA ASN A 61 21.54 20.16 -11.91
C ASN A 61 21.41 21.69 -11.85
N TYR A 62 20.44 22.22 -11.10
CA TYR A 62 20.28 23.67 -10.91
C TYR A 62 21.47 24.29 -10.15
N LEU A 63 21.99 23.62 -9.13
CA LEU A 63 23.18 24.08 -8.40
C LEU A 63 24.46 23.95 -9.23
N ASP A 64 24.64 22.84 -9.97
CA ASP A 64 25.80 22.64 -10.83
C ASP A 64 25.89 23.72 -11.92
N GLN A 65 24.76 24.11 -12.51
CA GLN A 65 24.70 25.22 -13.50
C GLN A 65 25.01 26.59 -12.88
N LYS A 66 24.57 26.84 -11.64
CA LYS A 66 24.82 28.13 -10.97
C LYS A 66 26.27 28.29 -10.52
N LEU A 67 26.97 27.18 -10.25
CA LEU A 67 28.34 27.17 -9.72
C LEU A 67 29.41 26.89 -10.80
N ASN A 68 29.00 26.62 -12.06
CA ASN A 68 29.90 26.23 -13.16
C ASN A 68 30.83 25.04 -12.82
N THR A 69 30.41 24.22 -11.87
CA THR A 69 31.16 23.03 -11.46
C THR A 69 30.73 21.83 -12.32
N THR A 70 31.68 20.96 -12.67
CA THR A 70 31.40 19.59 -13.13
C THR A 70 30.38 18.91 -12.21
N PRO A 71 29.63 17.86 -12.63
CA PRO A 71 28.38 17.40 -12.00
C PRO A 71 28.58 16.83 -10.58
N LEU A 72 28.85 17.71 -9.61
CA LEU A 72 29.34 17.40 -8.27
C LEU A 72 28.19 17.49 -7.28
N PHE A 73 27.26 18.44 -7.47
CA PHE A 73 26.02 18.49 -6.70
C PHE A 73 25.07 17.36 -7.08
N LEU A 74 25.04 16.95 -8.35
CA LEU A 74 24.33 15.74 -8.77
C LEU A 74 24.82 14.52 -7.98
N LEU A 75 26.13 14.37 -7.78
CA LEU A 75 26.72 13.28 -6.99
C LEU A 75 26.33 13.32 -5.50
N ILE A 76 26.31 14.52 -4.91
CA ILE A 76 25.89 14.73 -3.51
C ILE A 76 24.40 14.41 -3.33
N PHE A 77 23.55 14.81 -4.28
CA PHE A 77 22.11 14.54 -4.23
C PHE A 77 21.78 13.06 -4.43
N ILE A 78 22.56 12.31 -5.20
CA ILE A 78 22.46 10.84 -5.25
C ILE A 78 22.74 10.25 -3.87
N PHE A 79 23.82 10.70 -3.22
CA PHE A 79 24.17 10.25 -1.87
C PHE A 79 23.08 10.59 -0.85
N PHE A 80 22.52 11.80 -0.92
CA PHE A 80 21.41 12.24 -0.07
C PHE A 80 20.12 11.45 -0.33
N SER A 81 19.83 11.08 -1.58
CA SER A 81 18.66 10.28 -1.95
C SER A 81 18.75 8.87 -1.37
N ILE A 82 19.94 8.27 -1.40
CA ILE A 82 20.23 6.99 -0.74
C ILE A 82 20.04 7.12 0.77
N LEU A 83 20.61 8.15 1.39
CA LEU A 83 20.53 8.38 2.83
C LEU A 83 19.10 8.67 3.32
N ALA A 84 18.31 9.39 2.51
CA ALA A 84 16.89 9.66 2.77
C ALA A 84 16.05 8.37 2.71
N SER A 85 16.34 7.46 1.78
CA SER A 85 15.70 6.14 1.72
C SER A 85 15.95 5.31 2.99
N PHE A 86 17.19 5.36 3.52
CA PHE A 86 17.52 4.68 4.79
C PHE A 86 16.78 5.26 6.00
N ARG A 87 16.50 6.57 6.03
CA ARG A 87 15.77 7.19 7.14
C ARG A 87 14.32 6.71 7.27
N ASN A 88 13.66 6.36 6.16
CA ASN A 88 12.33 5.76 6.22
C ASN A 88 12.36 4.39 6.89
N LEU A 89 13.38 3.57 6.62
CA LEU A 89 13.52 2.23 7.19
C LEU A 89 13.72 2.26 8.71
N ILE A 90 14.49 3.22 9.23
CA ILE A 90 14.73 3.37 10.68
C ILE A 90 13.45 3.73 11.44
N LYS A 91 12.51 4.45 10.82
CA LYS A 91 11.24 4.85 11.45
C LYS A 91 10.25 3.69 11.60
N TYR A 92 10.36 2.63 10.79
CA TYR A 92 9.54 1.41 10.91
C TYR A 92 10.16 0.33 11.80
N SER A 93 11.42 0.49 12.20
CA SER A 93 12.16 -0.48 13.03
C SER A 93 12.09 -0.20 14.55
N LYS A 94 11.37 0.84 14.99
CA LYS A 94 11.08 1.16 16.39
C LYS A 94 9.58 1.05 16.62
#